data_AF-A0A3B9DVR4-F1
#
_entry.id   AF-A0A3B9DVR4-F1
#
_cell.length_a   1.000
_cell.length_b   1.000
_cell.length_c   1.000
_cell.angle_alpha   90.00
_cell.angle_beta   90.00
_cell.angle_gamma   90.00
#
_symmetry.space_group_name_H-M   'P 1'
#
loop_
_entity.id
_entity.type
_entity.pdbx_description
1 polymer ?
#
loop_
_entity_poly.entity_id
_entity_poly.type
_entity_poly.pdbx_seq_one_letter_code
_entity_poly.pdbx_strand_id
1 'polypeptide(L)'
;MLLAAGCFLMTGCGGDAPKQTKNEIHVVTHANWNPFEYMENGKIVGFDVDLAREAVKRAGLTMDLTDAGWEALFEQIRSHQADMAISGVTITKDREASYLFSAPYFLSRQAILVREGVDIHSAKDLMDGKEIAVQNGSTGQEALEKLLGKNHPAIKKTPMSIQMLIGGQVDALVGDETSVKSIQAQYPEAHLSIVYDDEAFTPELFGILYPKDTGAELKGKIDKALQDMIADGTYGKIYEKWFKTKVDEETLGKLGK
;
A
#
# COMPACT_ATOMS: atom_id res chain seq x y z
N MET A 1 59.25 56.21 10.64
CA MET A 1 58.70 54.83 10.53
C MET A 1 57.66 54.66 11.63
N LEU A 2 56.39 54.95 11.33
CA LEU A 2 55.25 54.62 12.20
C LEU A 2 54.38 53.65 11.41
N LEU A 3 54.27 52.40 11.88
CA LEU A 3 53.23 51.47 11.45
C LEU A 3 52.02 51.70 12.38
N ALA A 4 50.92 52.18 11.82
CA ALA A 4 49.63 52.26 12.49
C ALA A 4 48.83 50.97 12.21
N ALA A 5 48.35 50.35 13.29
CA ALA A 5 47.47 49.20 13.29
C ALA A 5 46.07 49.58 12.78
N GLY A 6 45.59 48.87 11.75
CA GLY A 6 44.21 48.97 11.25
C GLY A 6 43.43 47.72 11.66
N CYS A 7 42.55 47.87 12.64
CA CYS A 7 41.60 46.85 13.08
C CYS A 7 40.44 46.78 12.07
N PHE A 8 40.30 45.66 11.35
CA PHE A 8 39.14 45.39 10.50
C PHE A 8 38.04 44.73 11.36
N LEU A 9 36.95 45.46 11.61
CA LEU A 9 35.73 44.94 12.19
C LEU A 9 34.91 44.24 11.09
N MET A 10 34.84 42.92 11.13
CA MET A 10 33.88 42.13 10.36
C MET A 10 32.54 42.13 11.09
N THR A 11 31.59 42.95 10.64
CA THR A 11 30.17 42.83 11.00
C THR A 11 29.57 41.62 10.29
N GLY A 12 29.48 40.48 10.99
CA GLY A 12 28.72 39.32 10.53
C GLY A 12 27.22 39.56 10.71
N CYS A 13 26.49 39.79 9.61
CA CYS A 13 25.04 39.69 9.60
C CYS A 13 24.65 38.21 9.67
N GLY A 14 24.13 37.78 10.82
CA GLY A 14 23.36 36.54 10.93
C GLY A 14 22.04 36.71 10.18
N GLY A 15 21.98 36.17 8.96
CA GLY A 15 20.74 35.93 8.26
C GLY A 15 20.39 34.45 8.38
N ASP A 16 19.34 34.13 9.12
CA ASP A 16 18.67 32.85 8.99
C ASP A 16 18.28 32.67 7.52
N ALA A 17 18.91 31.71 6.85
CA ALA A 17 18.48 31.30 5.52
C ALA A 17 17.02 30.82 5.63
N PRO A 18 16.11 31.29 4.77
CA PRO A 18 14.75 30.78 4.77
C PRO A 18 14.81 29.28 4.53
N LYS A 19 14.35 28.48 5.50
CA LYS A 19 14.08 27.05 5.30
C LYS A 19 13.16 26.95 4.07
N GLN A 20 13.70 26.52 2.93
CA GLN A 20 12.88 26.10 1.81
C GLN A 20 12.05 24.92 2.29
N THR A 21 10.78 25.17 2.61
CA THR A 21 9.83 24.09 2.80
C THR A 21 9.64 23.43 1.44
N LYS A 22 10.02 22.15 1.35
CA LYS A 22 9.71 21.32 0.19
C LYS A 22 8.17 21.23 0.13
N ASN A 23 7.55 22.05 -0.71
CA ASN A 23 6.09 22.07 -0.84
C ASN A 23 5.58 20.89 -1.68
N GLU A 24 6.46 20.15 -2.34
CA GLU A 24 6.16 18.97 -3.14
C GLU A 24 6.75 17.71 -2.49
N ILE A 25 5.95 16.67 -2.34
CA ILE A 25 6.41 15.36 -1.87
C ILE A 25 6.46 14.36 -3.02
N HIS A 26 7.48 13.52 -3.02
CA HIS A 26 7.59 12.39 -3.95
C HIS A 26 6.88 11.19 -3.35
N VAL A 27 5.86 10.70 -4.05
CA VAL A 27 4.99 9.62 -3.64
C VAL A 27 5.15 8.47 -4.62
N VAL A 28 5.31 7.25 -4.10
CA VAL A 28 5.46 6.05 -4.92
C VAL A 28 4.33 5.06 -4.69
N THR A 29 4.01 4.31 -5.72
CA THR A 29 3.00 3.25 -5.70
C THR A 29 3.40 2.07 -6.60
N HIS A 30 2.56 1.04 -6.68
CA HIS A 30 2.66 -0.04 -7.66
C HIS A 30 1.39 -0.08 -8.52
N ALA A 31 1.41 0.63 -9.66
CA ALA A 31 0.22 0.95 -10.45
C ALA A 31 -0.33 -0.23 -11.29
N ASN A 32 -0.62 -1.36 -10.66
CA ASN A 32 -1.10 -2.59 -11.29
C ASN A 32 -2.24 -3.27 -10.49
N TRP A 33 -2.99 -2.51 -9.70
CA TRP A 33 -4.04 -3.01 -8.83
C TRP A 33 -5.32 -2.15 -8.89
N ASN A 34 -6.19 -2.43 -9.85
CA ASN A 34 -7.53 -1.83 -9.89
C ASN A 34 -8.39 -2.37 -8.72
N PRO A 35 -9.13 -1.53 -7.95
CA PRO A 35 -9.33 -0.10 -8.13
C PRO A 35 -8.42 0.80 -7.29
N PHE A 36 -7.38 0.29 -6.63
CA PHE A 36 -6.51 1.05 -5.70
C PHE A 36 -5.54 1.97 -6.43
N GLU A 37 -4.73 1.41 -7.33
CA GLU A 37 -3.79 2.14 -8.17
C GLU A 37 -3.57 1.38 -9.49
N TYR A 38 -3.82 2.01 -10.62
CA TYR A 38 -3.57 1.39 -11.91
C TYR A 38 -3.35 2.44 -13.00
N MET A 39 -2.75 2.00 -14.10
CA MET A 39 -2.56 2.84 -15.27
C MET A 39 -3.85 2.93 -16.10
N GLU A 40 -4.37 4.14 -16.28
CA GLU A 40 -5.46 4.46 -17.19
C GLU A 40 -5.07 5.66 -18.06
N ASN A 41 -5.12 5.50 -19.38
CA ASN A 41 -4.79 6.57 -20.35
C ASN A 41 -3.43 7.26 -20.08
N GLY A 42 -2.43 6.46 -19.68
CA GLY A 42 -1.08 6.95 -19.38
C GLY A 42 -0.93 7.68 -18.04
N LYS A 43 -1.93 7.60 -17.14
CA LYS A 43 -1.91 8.20 -15.82
C LYS A 43 -2.18 7.16 -14.74
N ILE A 44 -1.57 7.34 -13.57
CA ILE A 44 -1.89 6.54 -12.38
C ILE A 44 -3.19 7.09 -11.77
N VAL A 45 -4.20 6.23 -11.66
CA VAL A 45 -5.52 6.52 -11.10
C VAL A 45 -5.93 5.43 -10.12
N GLY A 46 -6.89 5.73 -9.24
CA GLY A 46 -7.43 4.74 -8.31
C GLY A 46 -7.82 5.35 -6.96
N PHE A 47 -8.33 4.49 -6.07
CA PHE A 47 -8.74 4.83 -4.72
C PHE A 47 -7.57 5.40 -3.90
N ASP A 48 -6.41 4.72 -3.90
CA ASP A 48 -5.22 5.18 -3.18
C ASP A 48 -4.75 6.52 -3.74
N VAL A 49 -4.81 6.69 -5.06
CA VAL A 49 -4.43 7.94 -5.73
C VAL A 49 -5.33 9.11 -5.31
N ASP A 50 -6.65 8.92 -5.35
CA ASP A 50 -7.59 9.98 -4.99
C ASP A 50 -7.53 10.30 -3.50
N LEU A 51 -7.39 9.27 -2.65
CA LEU A 51 -7.23 9.41 -1.21
C LEU A 51 -5.98 10.23 -0.87
N ALA A 52 -4.82 9.82 -1.42
CA ALA A 52 -3.56 10.51 -1.19
C ALA A 52 -3.59 11.94 -1.73
N ARG A 53 -4.14 12.16 -2.92
CA ARG A 53 -4.22 13.49 -3.52
C ARG A 53 -5.02 14.46 -2.66
N GLU A 54 -6.16 14.02 -2.13
CA GLU A 54 -6.98 14.85 -1.24
C GLU A 54 -6.29 15.08 0.12
N ALA A 55 -5.67 14.05 0.70
CA ALA A 55 -4.96 14.18 1.98
C ALA A 55 -3.75 15.13 1.88
N VAL A 56 -2.93 14.99 0.83
CA VAL A 56 -1.75 15.85 0.56
C VAL A 56 -2.16 17.30 0.33
N LYS A 57 -3.26 17.52 -0.42
CA LYS A 57 -3.83 18.85 -0.62
C LYS A 57 -4.26 19.49 0.70
N ARG A 58 -4.95 18.76 1.58
CA ARG A 58 -5.34 19.25 2.92
C ARG A 58 -4.16 19.54 3.81
N ALA A 59 -3.05 18.81 3.64
CA ALA A 59 -1.79 19.07 4.31
C ALA A 59 -1.03 20.32 3.77
N GLY A 60 -1.55 21.00 2.75
CA GLY A 60 -0.93 22.18 2.16
C GLY A 60 0.29 21.87 1.28
N LEU A 61 0.34 20.66 0.72
CA LEU A 61 1.44 20.14 -0.09
C LEU A 61 0.97 19.82 -1.52
N THR A 62 1.92 19.61 -2.43
CA THR A 62 1.71 19.04 -3.76
C THR A 62 2.29 17.63 -3.85
N MET A 63 1.74 16.82 -4.76
CA MET A 63 2.07 15.40 -4.90
C MET A 63 2.69 15.16 -6.27
N ASP A 64 3.93 14.68 -6.29
CA ASP A 64 4.53 14.02 -7.45
C ASP A 64 4.41 12.50 -7.27
N LEU A 65 3.55 11.86 -8.07
CA LEU A 65 3.23 10.44 -7.95
C LEU A 65 3.88 9.65 -9.07
N THR A 66 4.69 8.64 -8.72
CA THR A 66 5.33 7.73 -9.67
C THR A 66 5.02 6.26 -9.36
N ASP A 67 5.08 5.43 -10.39
CA ASP A 67 5.01 3.97 -10.25
C ASP A 67 6.43 3.44 -10.05
N ALA A 68 6.70 2.90 -8.86
CA ALA A 68 7.98 2.27 -8.53
C ALA A 68 7.95 0.76 -8.74
N GLY A 69 6.76 0.15 -8.75
CA GLY A 69 6.62 -1.30 -8.60
C GLY A 69 6.74 -1.77 -7.14
N TRP A 70 6.23 -2.98 -6.87
CA TRP A 70 6.04 -3.49 -5.53
C TRP A 70 7.31 -3.56 -4.68
N GLU A 71 8.40 -4.14 -5.19
CA GLU A 71 9.62 -4.29 -4.38
C GLU A 71 10.37 -2.96 -4.22
N ALA A 72 10.42 -2.16 -5.29
CA ALA A 72 11.18 -0.93 -5.28
C ALA A 72 10.52 0.17 -4.44
N LEU A 73 9.19 0.19 -4.26
CA LEU A 73 8.54 1.18 -3.40
C LEU A 73 9.07 1.10 -1.96
N PHE A 74 9.25 -0.11 -1.42
CA PHE A 74 9.80 -0.31 -0.08
C PHE A 74 11.23 0.21 0.02
N GLU A 75 12.05 -0.11 -0.97
CA GLU A 75 13.44 0.35 -1.04
C GLU A 75 13.52 1.88 -1.16
N GLN A 76 12.66 2.51 -1.97
CA GLN A 76 12.64 3.96 -2.13
C GLN A 76 12.24 4.68 -0.84
N ILE A 77 11.33 4.12 -0.05
CA ILE A 77 10.99 4.65 1.27
C ILE A 77 12.16 4.45 2.24
N ARG A 78 12.75 3.26 2.28
CA ARG A 78 13.87 2.93 3.18
C ARG A 78 15.11 3.80 2.90
N SER A 79 15.39 4.08 1.63
CA SER A 79 16.55 4.85 1.18
C SER A 79 16.28 6.36 1.06
N HIS A 80 15.08 6.83 1.44
CA HIS A 80 14.66 8.23 1.36
C HIS A 80 14.62 8.80 -0.08
N GLN A 81 14.50 7.94 -1.10
CA GLN A 81 14.24 8.36 -2.47
C GLN A 81 12.78 8.80 -2.67
N ALA A 82 11.85 8.26 -1.87
CA ALA A 82 10.47 8.68 -1.79
C ALA A 82 10.11 9.14 -0.37
N ASP A 83 9.20 10.11 -0.28
CA ASP A 83 8.73 10.67 0.99
C ASP A 83 7.55 9.88 1.56
N MET A 84 6.75 9.25 0.69
CA MET A 84 5.51 8.55 1.03
C MET A 84 5.25 7.40 0.04
N ALA A 85 4.72 6.28 0.51
CA ALA A 85 4.19 5.24 -0.38
C ALA A 85 2.77 4.84 0.00
N ILE A 86 1.90 4.74 -1.00
CA ILE A 86 0.52 4.29 -0.84
C ILE A 86 0.22 3.27 -1.94
N SER A 87 -0.03 2.03 -1.54
CA SER A 87 -0.21 0.90 -2.46
C SER A 87 -0.85 -0.31 -1.77
N GLY A 88 -1.97 -0.10 -1.08
CA GLY A 88 -2.66 -1.16 -0.31
C GLY A 88 -1.76 -1.95 0.65
N VAL A 89 -0.80 -1.30 1.31
CA VAL A 89 0.20 -2.01 2.12
C VAL A 89 -0.33 -2.31 3.52
N THR A 90 -0.50 -3.59 3.84
CA THR A 90 -0.85 -4.03 5.18
C THR A 90 0.17 -3.62 6.25
N ILE A 91 -0.33 -3.06 7.35
CA ILE A 91 0.44 -2.76 8.56
C ILE A 91 0.77 -4.09 9.25
N THR A 92 2.06 -4.40 9.37
CA THR A 92 2.56 -5.58 10.11
C THR A 92 3.69 -5.18 11.03
N LYS A 93 3.87 -5.90 12.15
CA LYS A 93 4.97 -5.63 13.10
C LYS A 93 6.34 -5.68 12.44
N ASP A 94 6.52 -6.58 11.48
CA ASP A 94 7.78 -6.75 10.74
C ASP A 94 8.04 -5.53 9.84
N ARG A 95 7.01 -5.02 9.14
CA ARG A 95 7.13 -3.80 8.35
C ARG A 95 7.32 -2.57 9.23
N GLU A 96 6.64 -2.48 10.37
CA GLU A 96 6.81 -1.40 11.35
C GLU A 96 8.23 -1.34 11.93
N ALA A 97 9.00 -2.43 11.91
CA ALA A 97 10.40 -2.40 12.31
C ALA A 97 11.26 -1.58 11.35
N SER A 98 10.87 -1.47 10.07
CA SER A 98 11.63 -0.80 9.01
C SER A 98 11.00 0.50 8.50
N TYR A 99 9.70 0.67 8.71
CA TYR A 99 8.90 1.78 8.16
C TYR A 99 8.06 2.44 9.25
N LEU A 100 7.63 3.67 8.96
CA LEU A 100 6.59 4.33 9.72
C LEU A 100 5.28 4.24 8.92
N PHE A 101 4.17 3.94 9.59
CA PHE A 101 2.84 3.82 8.96
C PHE A 101 1.93 4.95 9.41
N SER A 102 1.04 5.41 8.54
CA SER A 102 -0.13 6.24 8.92
C SER A 102 -1.08 5.49 9.85
N ALA A 103 -2.08 6.22 10.37
CA ALA A 103 -3.31 5.59 10.80
C ALA A 103 -3.92 4.76 9.65
N PRO A 104 -4.63 3.65 9.95
CA PRO A 104 -5.17 2.77 8.93
C PRO A 104 -6.23 3.48 8.08
N TYR A 105 -6.22 3.23 6.77
CA TYR A 105 -7.16 3.86 5.82
C TYR A 105 -8.05 2.87 5.07
N PHE A 106 -7.79 1.56 5.18
CA PHE A 106 -8.60 0.52 4.54
C PHE A 106 -8.57 -0.76 5.36
N LEU A 107 -9.68 -1.50 5.36
CA LEU A 107 -9.81 -2.82 5.95
C LEU A 107 -9.80 -3.87 4.82
N SER A 108 -8.85 -4.79 4.85
CA SER A 108 -8.69 -5.88 3.91
C SER A 108 -8.72 -7.23 4.63
N ARG A 109 -8.64 -8.31 3.85
CA ARG A 109 -8.34 -9.67 4.29
C ARG A 109 -7.78 -10.45 3.10
N GLN A 110 -7.04 -11.52 3.36
CA GLN A 110 -6.62 -12.43 2.31
C GLN A 110 -7.79 -13.33 1.88
N ALA A 111 -7.77 -13.76 0.62
CA ALA A 111 -8.71 -14.73 0.07
C ALA A 111 -7.99 -15.61 -0.97
N ILE A 112 -8.61 -16.75 -1.29
CA ILE A 112 -8.07 -17.72 -2.23
C ILE A 112 -8.85 -17.60 -3.54
N LEU A 113 -8.15 -17.44 -4.67
CA LEU A 113 -8.73 -17.48 -6.00
C LEU A 113 -8.37 -18.80 -6.67
N VAL A 114 -9.38 -19.52 -7.15
CA VAL A 114 -9.23 -20.83 -7.79
C VAL A 114 -9.96 -20.84 -9.14
N ARG A 115 -9.61 -21.79 -10.01
CA ARG A 115 -10.46 -22.13 -11.16
C ARG A 115 -11.69 -22.89 -10.66
N GLU A 116 -12.82 -22.72 -11.34
CA GLU A 116 -13.99 -23.57 -11.13
C GLU A 116 -13.63 -25.06 -11.28
N GLY A 117 -14.25 -25.90 -10.44
CA GLY A 117 -14.04 -27.34 -10.42
C GLY A 117 -12.78 -27.82 -9.67
N VAL A 118 -11.96 -26.92 -9.13
CA VAL A 118 -10.87 -27.29 -8.21
C VAL A 118 -11.43 -27.54 -6.82
N ASP A 119 -11.08 -28.68 -6.22
CA ASP A 119 -11.48 -29.09 -4.87
C ASP A 119 -10.59 -28.39 -3.82
N ILE A 120 -10.86 -27.09 -3.62
CA ILE A 120 -10.28 -26.22 -2.60
C ILE A 120 -11.42 -25.39 -2.02
N HIS A 121 -11.70 -25.57 -0.74
CA HIS A 121 -12.83 -24.94 -0.03
C HIS A 121 -12.40 -24.17 1.22
N SER A 122 -11.13 -24.32 1.62
CA SER A 122 -10.53 -23.68 2.78
C SER A 122 -9.02 -23.52 2.59
N ALA A 123 -8.37 -22.77 3.47
CA ALA A 123 -6.92 -22.68 3.49
C ALA A 123 -6.28 -24.05 3.80
N LYS A 124 -6.95 -24.90 4.58
CA LYS A 124 -6.45 -26.25 4.92
C LYS A 124 -6.25 -27.13 3.68
N ASP A 125 -7.11 -27.01 2.67
CA ASP A 125 -7.02 -27.81 1.44
C ASP A 125 -5.77 -27.45 0.62
N LEU A 126 -5.16 -26.29 0.87
CA LEU A 126 -3.89 -25.88 0.27
C LEU A 126 -2.70 -26.72 0.78
N MET A 127 -2.86 -27.42 1.91
CA MET A 127 -1.82 -28.28 2.48
C MET A 127 -1.68 -29.61 1.74
N ASP A 128 -2.68 -30.00 0.95
CA ASP A 128 -2.77 -31.31 0.31
C ASP A 128 -2.12 -31.32 -1.09
N GLY A 129 -0.84 -30.96 -1.14
CA GLY A 129 -0.01 -31.05 -2.35
C GLY A 129 -0.40 -30.08 -3.47
N LYS A 130 -1.09 -28.99 -3.14
CA LYS A 130 -1.47 -27.93 -4.10
C LYS A 130 -0.29 -27.05 -4.43
N GLU A 131 -0.23 -26.55 -5.66
CA GLU A 131 0.69 -25.50 -6.09
C GLU A 131 -0.01 -24.14 -5.96
N ILE A 132 0.64 -23.16 -5.32
CA ILE A 132 -0.02 -21.91 -4.92
C ILE A 132 0.86 -20.72 -5.30
N ALA A 133 0.33 -19.76 -6.04
CA ALA A 133 1.06 -18.52 -6.30
C ALA A 133 0.62 -17.37 -5.38
N VAL A 134 1.60 -16.57 -4.99
CA VAL A 134 1.44 -15.36 -4.19
C VAL A 134 2.31 -14.26 -4.75
N GLN A 135 1.99 -13.01 -4.41
CA GLN A 135 2.91 -11.92 -4.63
C GLN A 135 4.11 -12.02 -3.67
N ASN A 136 5.32 -11.91 -4.19
CA ASN A 136 6.54 -11.91 -3.35
C ASN A 136 6.49 -10.75 -2.34
N GLY A 137 6.75 -11.04 -1.06
CA GLY A 137 6.75 -10.03 0.01
C GLY A 137 5.36 -9.52 0.43
N SER A 138 4.29 -10.22 0.05
CA SER A 138 2.91 -9.92 0.48
C SER A 138 2.54 -10.61 1.79
N THR A 139 1.46 -10.15 2.43
CA THR A 139 0.87 -10.82 3.60
C THR A 139 0.21 -12.15 3.23
N GLY A 140 -0.25 -12.33 1.99
CA GLY A 140 -0.67 -13.63 1.47
C GLY A 140 0.45 -14.67 1.47
N GLN A 141 1.68 -14.27 1.11
CA GLN A 141 2.86 -15.13 1.27
C GLN A 141 3.10 -15.46 2.75
N GLU A 142 3.07 -14.47 3.64
CA GLU A 142 3.28 -14.69 5.08
C GLU A 142 2.25 -15.64 5.67
N ALA A 143 0.98 -15.50 5.28
CA ALA A 143 -0.10 -16.38 5.72
C ALA A 143 0.14 -17.83 5.30
N LEU A 144 0.52 -18.07 4.04
CA LEU A 144 0.86 -19.41 3.57
C LEU A 144 2.14 -19.96 4.19
N GLU A 145 3.16 -19.13 4.42
CA GLU A 145 4.39 -19.58 5.09
C GLU A 145 4.14 -19.95 6.56
N LYS A 146 3.16 -19.33 7.24
CA LYS A 146 2.71 -19.76 8.57
C LYS A 146 1.97 -21.11 8.52
N LEU A 147 1.20 -21.35 7.46
CA LEU A 147 0.39 -22.56 7.30
C LEU A 147 1.22 -23.77 6.84
N LEU A 148 2.06 -23.59 5.81
CA LEU A 148 2.80 -24.65 5.11
C LEU A 148 4.27 -24.73 5.53
N GLY A 149 4.78 -23.69 6.19
CA GLY A 149 6.19 -23.52 6.50
C GLY A 149 6.89 -22.52 5.57
N LYS A 150 7.90 -21.85 6.11
CA LYS A 150 8.67 -20.82 5.39
C LYS A 150 9.36 -21.40 4.16
N ASN A 151 9.26 -20.72 3.02
CA ASN A 151 9.82 -21.16 1.73
C ASN A 151 9.35 -22.56 1.29
N HIS A 152 8.15 -23.00 1.69
CA HIS A 152 7.60 -24.27 1.24
C HIS A 152 7.57 -24.34 -0.30
N PRO A 153 8.00 -25.43 -0.95
CA PRO A 153 8.17 -25.51 -2.40
C PRO A 153 6.87 -25.31 -3.20
N ALA A 154 5.71 -25.56 -2.58
CA ALA A 154 4.39 -25.27 -3.14
C ALA A 154 4.11 -23.77 -3.34
N ILE A 155 4.79 -22.89 -2.59
CA ILE A 155 4.55 -21.45 -2.63
C ILE A 155 5.40 -20.84 -3.73
N LYS A 156 4.78 -20.55 -4.87
CA LYS A 156 5.39 -19.84 -5.98
C LYS A 156 5.31 -18.33 -5.74
N LYS A 157 6.45 -17.73 -5.38
CA LYS A 157 6.60 -16.29 -5.20
C LYS A 157 6.75 -15.64 -6.57
N THR A 158 5.80 -14.77 -6.93
CA THR A 158 5.72 -14.16 -8.26
C THR A 158 5.37 -12.68 -8.13
N PRO A 159 5.35 -11.91 -9.22
CA PRO A 159 4.68 -10.61 -9.26
C PRO A 159 3.13 -10.68 -9.21
N MET A 160 2.55 -11.81 -8.80
CA MET A 160 1.11 -12.16 -8.87
C MET A 160 0.63 -12.45 -10.31
N SER A 161 1.17 -13.51 -10.92
CA SER A 161 0.81 -13.91 -12.30
C SER A 161 -0.47 -14.74 -12.37
N ILE A 162 -1.59 -14.09 -12.68
CA ILE A 162 -2.89 -14.76 -12.97
C ILE A 162 -2.78 -15.84 -14.06
N GLN A 163 -1.87 -15.67 -15.01
CA GLN A 163 -1.69 -16.64 -16.10
C GLN A 163 -1.23 -18.01 -15.61
N MET A 164 -0.55 -18.09 -14.46
CA MET A 164 -0.21 -19.38 -13.86
C MET A 164 -1.46 -20.12 -13.38
N LEU A 165 -2.42 -19.39 -12.82
CA LEU A 165 -3.69 -19.97 -12.39
C LEU A 165 -4.55 -20.35 -13.61
N ILE A 166 -4.72 -19.44 -14.58
CA ILE A 166 -5.52 -19.74 -15.79
C ILE A 166 -4.92 -20.93 -16.57
N GLY A 167 -3.59 -20.96 -16.70
CA GLY A 167 -2.86 -22.01 -17.41
C GLY A 167 -2.68 -23.32 -16.63
N GLY A 168 -3.18 -23.43 -15.39
CA GLY A 168 -3.09 -24.65 -14.58
C GLY A 168 -1.71 -24.96 -14.01
N GLN A 169 -0.79 -24.00 -13.98
CA GLN A 169 0.54 -24.16 -13.37
C GLN A 169 0.49 -24.09 -11.84
N VAL A 170 -0.54 -23.42 -11.30
CA VAL A 170 -0.88 -23.42 -9.87
C VAL A 170 -2.36 -23.75 -9.72
N ASP A 171 -2.74 -24.30 -8.58
CA ASP A 171 -4.13 -24.62 -8.22
C ASP A 171 -4.86 -23.42 -7.61
N ALA A 172 -4.12 -22.52 -6.96
CA ALA A 172 -4.66 -21.35 -6.29
C ALA A 172 -3.77 -20.11 -6.39
N LEU A 173 -4.38 -18.94 -6.29
CA LEU A 173 -3.73 -17.69 -5.90
C LEU A 173 -4.21 -17.27 -4.52
N VAL A 174 -3.30 -16.78 -3.69
CA VAL A 174 -3.67 -16.15 -2.41
C VAL A 174 -3.22 -14.69 -2.43
N GLY A 175 -4.15 -13.79 -2.12
CA GLY A 175 -3.92 -12.36 -2.09
C GLY A 175 -5.10 -11.63 -1.44
N ASP A 176 -4.97 -10.32 -1.29
CA ASP A 176 -6.04 -9.47 -0.77
C ASP A 176 -7.35 -9.66 -1.52
N GLU A 177 -8.46 -9.72 -0.78
CA GLU A 177 -9.81 -9.94 -1.30
C GLU A 177 -10.13 -9.03 -2.49
N THR A 178 -9.73 -7.77 -2.40
CA THR A 178 -9.98 -6.79 -3.46
C THR A 178 -9.13 -7.06 -4.71
N SER A 179 -7.90 -7.59 -4.55
CA SER A 179 -7.07 -8.04 -5.68
C SER A 179 -7.70 -9.24 -6.37
N VAL A 180 -8.07 -10.27 -5.62
CA VAL A 180 -8.67 -11.47 -6.24
C VAL A 180 -10.03 -11.18 -6.89
N LYS A 181 -10.85 -10.28 -6.31
CA LYS A 181 -12.09 -9.80 -6.95
C LYS A 181 -11.82 -9.03 -8.24
N SER A 182 -10.81 -8.17 -8.22
CA SER A 182 -10.40 -7.40 -9.41
C SER A 182 -9.95 -8.34 -10.53
N ILE A 183 -9.12 -9.32 -10.21
CA ILE A 183 -8.68 -10.36 -11.14
C ILE A 183 -9.88 -11.13 -11.68
N GLN A 184 -10.78 -11.62 -10.81
CA GLN A 184 -11.98 -12.35 -11.25
C GLN A 184 -12.82 -11.52 -12.24
N ALA A 185 -13.01 -10.23 -11.97
CA ALA A 185 -13.78 -9.33 -12.84
C ALA A 185 -13.08 -9.05 -14.19
N GLN A 186 -11.74 -9.04 -14.22
CA GLN A 186 -10.96 -8.82 -15.44
C GLN A 186 -10.91 -10.06 -16.35
N TYR A 187 -11.12 -11.26 -15.80
CA TYR A 187 -11.06 -12.54 -16.53
C TYR A 187 -12.36 -13.34 -16.40
N PRO A 188 -13.51 -12.83 -16.88
CA PRO A 188 -14.81 -13.51 -16.73
C PRO A 188 -14.84 -14.89 -17.41
N GLU A 189 -14.15 -15.04 -18.55
CA GLU A 189 -14.06 -16.30 -19.31
C GLU A 189 -13.15 -17.34 -18.63
N ALA A 190 -12.41 -16.97 -17.59
CA ALA A 190 -11.55 -17.89 -16.86
C ALA A 190 -12.31 -18.69 -15.78
N HIS A 191 -13.60 -18.42 -15.58
CA HIS A 191 -14.47 -19.16 -14.64
C HIS A 191 -13.80 -19.31 -13.26
N LEU A 192 -13.42 -18.18 -12.66
CA LEU A 192 -12.69 -18.15 -11.40
C LEU A 192 -13.67 -18.04 -10.23
N SER A 193 -13.34 -18.70 -9.11
CA SER A 193 -14.10 -18.67 -7.87
C SER A 193 -13.24 -18.19 -6.71
N ILE A 194 -13.84 -17.43 -5.79
CA ILE A 194 -13.18 -16.93 -4.59
C ILE A 194 -13.63 -17.76 -3.40
N VAL A 195 -12.65 -18.24 -2.64
CA VAL A 195 -12.84 -19.01 -1.41
C VAL A 195 -12.36 -18.16 -0.24
N TYR A 196 -13.23 -18.06 0.77
CA TYR A 196 -12.99 -17.32 2.00
C TYR A 196 -12.75 -18.28 3.15
N ASP A 197 -11.80 -17.94 4.01
CA ASP A 197 -11.50 -18.67 5.23
C ASP A 197 -11.12 -17.68 6.32
N ASP A 198 -12.11 -17.19 7.05
CA ASP A 198 -11.94 -16.17 8.09
C ASP A 198 -11.21 -16.72 9.34
N GLU A 199 -11.09 -18.04 9.49
CA GLU A 199 -10.29 -18.66 10.53
C GLU A 199 -8.79 -18.62 10.18
N ALA A 200 -8.46 -18.84 8.90
CA ALA A 200 -7.09 -18.80 8.41
C ALA A 200 -6.59 -17.38 8.08
N PHE A 201 -7.47 -16.51 7.61
CA PHE A 201 -7.13 -15.16 7.15
C PHE A 201 -7.79 -14.09 8.03
N THR A 202 -7.03 -13.58 8.99
CA THR A 202 -7.50 -12.50 9.85
C THR A 202 -7.63 -11.17 9.09
N PRO A 203 -8.50 -10.25 9.54
CA PRO A 203 -8.56 -8.91 8.96
C PRO A 203 -7.23 -8.17 8.99
N GLU A 204 -6.97 -7.43 7.91
CA GLU A 204 -5.75 -6.67 7.67
C GLU A 204 -6.08 -5.18 7.56
N LEU A 205 -5.17 -4.32 7.98
CA LEU A 205 -5.34 -2.87 7.87
C LEU A 205 -4.27 -2.30 6.96
N PHE A 206 -4.67 -1.57 5.93
CA PHE A 206 -3.72 -0.86 5.07
C PHE A 206 -3.33 0.47 5.69
N GLY A 207 -2.05 0.82 5.54
CA GLY A 207 -1.50 2.09 5.95
C GLY A 207 -0.55 2.66 4.89
N ILE A 208 -0.35 3.97 4.96
CA ILE A 208 0.58 4.72 4.11
C ILE A 208 1.97 4.62 4.75
N LEU A 209 2.99 4.30 3.95
CA LEU A 209 4.36 4.17 4.41
C LEU A 209 5.10 5.50 4.33
N TYR A 210 5.97 5.71 5.30
CA TYR A 210 6.93 6.81 5.34
C TYR A 210 8.30 6.29 5.80
N PRO A 211 9.39 7.01 5.47
CA PRO A 211 10.70 6.67 6.01
C PRO A 211 10.68 6.69 7.54
N LYS A 212 11.26 5.66 8.16
CA LYS A 212 11.15 5.42 9.61
C LYS A 212 11.59 6.63 10.45
N ASP A 213 12.71 7.24 10.05
CA ASP A 213 13.41 8.21 10.88
C ASP A 213 13.06 9.66 10.55
N THR A 214 12.49 9.93 9.37
CA THR A 214 12.23 11.29 8.87
C THR A 214 10.78 11.54 8.49
N GLY A 215 9.94 10.50 8.41
CA GLY A 215 8.55 10.59 7.98
C GLY A 215 7.55 11.13 9.00
N ALA A 216 7.96 11.34 10.26
CA ALA A 216 7.02 11.63 11.36
C ALA A 216 6.20 12.91 11.16
N GLU A 217 6.80 13.99 10.65
CA GLU A 217 6.08 15.24 10.38
C GLU A 217 5.05 15.06 9.25
N LEU A 218 5.45 14.41 8.16
CA LEU A 218 4.55 14.16 7.02
C LEU A 218 3.40 13.26 7.44
N LYS A 219 3.69 12.15 8.14
CA LYS A 219 2.68 11.29 8.75
C LYS A 219 1.67 12.08 9.57
N GLY A 220 2.13 12.95 10.47
CA GLY A 220 1.22 13.72 11.33
C GLY A 220 0.26 14.61 10.54
N LYS A 221 0.74 15.24 9.45
CA LYS A 221 -0.11 16.05 8.57
C LYS A 221 -1.11 15.20 7.80
N ILE A 222 -0.68 14.06 7.24
CA ILE A 222 -1.53 13.17 6.45
C ILE A 222 -2.55 12.46 7.34
N ASP A 223 -2.18 12.00 8.53
CA ASP A 223 -3.11 11.38 9.49
C ASP A 223 -4.23 12.36 9.88
N LYS A 224 -3.87 13.63 10.15
CA LYS A 224 -4.86 14.67 10.44
C LYS A 224 -5.81 14.87 9.25
N ALA A 225 -5.27 14.88 8.03
CA ALA A 225 -6.08 14.99 6.83
C ALA A 225 -7.02 13.78 6.63
N LEU A 226 -6.54 12.56 6.86
CA LEU A 226 -7.35 11.33 6.80
C LEU A 226 -8.49 11.38 7.82
N GLN A 227 -8.20 11.79 9.06
CA GLN A 227 -9.22 12.00 10.10
C GLN A 227 -10.28 13.01 9.66
N ASP A 228 -9.86 14.15 9.10
CA ASP A 228 -10.80 15.18 8.62
C ASP A 228 -11.65 14.68 7.45
N MET A 229 -11.06 13.91 6.54
CA MET A 229 -11.77 13.31 5.40
C MET A 229 -12.79 12.27 5.85
N ILE A 230 -12.50 11.52 6.91
CA ILE A 230 -13.47 10.59 7.52
C ILE A 230 -14.59 11.39 8.19
N ALA A 231 -14.24 12.40 8.99
CA ALA A 231 -15.20 13.19 9.75
C ALA A 231 -16.17 14.01 8.87
N ASP A 232 -15.70 14.55 7.75
CA ASP A 232 -16.52 15.35 6.82
C ASP A 232 -17.19 14.54 5.70
N GLY A 233 -16.96 13.21 5.67
CA GLY A 233 -17.53 12.29 4.69
C GLY A 233 -16.86 12.28 3.32
N THR A 234 -15.76 13.02 3.12
CA THR A 234 -14.98 13.01 1.87
C THR A 234 -14.39 11.62 1.59
N TYR A 235 -13.89 10.93 2.62
CA TYR A 235 -13.43 9.55 2.50
C TYR A 235 -14.52 8.64 1.92
N GLY A 236 -15.73 8.71 2.48
CA GLY A 236 -16.86 7.89 2.03
C GLY A 236 -17.24 8.13 0.57
N LYS A 237 -17.14 9.38 0.08
CA LYS A 237 -17.38 9.72 -1.33
C LYS A 237 -16.31 9.14 -2.25
N ILE A 238 -15.03 9.19 -1.84
CA ILE A 238 -13.93 8.58 -2.59
C ILE A 238 -14.12 7.06 -2.62
N TYR A 239 -14.43 6.44 -1.48
CA TYR A 239 -14.72 5.02 -1.39
C TYR A 239 -15.87 4.61 -2.34
N GLU A 240 -17.02 5.29 -2.28
CA GLU A 240 -18.17 4.99 -3.11
C GLU A 240 -17.89 5.16 -4.61
N LYS A 241 -17.07 6.15 -4.99
CA LYS A 241 -16.62 6.33 -6.37
C LYS A 241 -15.93 5.08 -6.91
N TRP A 242 -15.05 4.45 -6.13
CA TRP A 242 -14.20 3.35 -6.57
C TRP A 242 -14.83 1.98 -6.38
N PHE A 243 -15.50 1.74 -5.24
CA PHE A 243 -16.06 0.44 -4.88
C PHE A 243 -17.54 0.30 -5.22
N LYS A 244 -18.19 1.37 -5.71
CA LYS A 244 -19.62 1.38 -6.09
C LYS A 244 -20.57 0.96 -4.97
N THR A 245 -20.10 1.10 -3.73
CA THR A 245 -20.84 0.81 -2.51
C THR A 245 -20.40 1.77 -1.42
N LYS A 246 -21.24 1.93 -0.40
CA LYS A 246 -20.88 2.70 0.78
C LYS A 246 -20.01 1.85 1.69
N VAL A 247 -18.98 2.48 2.27
CA VAL A 247 -18.26 1.91 3.41
C VAL A 247 -19.20 1.86 4.61
N ASP A 248 -19.19 0.75 5.34
CA ASP A 248 -20.01 0.57 6.52
C ASP A 248 -19.43 1.31 7.75
N GLU A 249 -20.30 1.60 8.72
CA GLU A 249 -19.91 2.37 9.92
C GLU A 249 -18.91 1.64 10.81
N GLU A 250 -18.94 0.31 10.85
CA GLU A 250 -18.01 -0.49 11.64
C GLU A 250 -16.59 -0.38 11.07
N THR A 251 -16.47 -0.52 9.75
CA THR A 251 -15.21 -0.32 9.02
C THR A 251 -14.71 1.10 9.24
N LEU A 252 -15.53 2.13 9.02
CA LEU A 252 -15.15 3.54 9.29
C LEU A 252 -14.66 3.75 10.73
N GLY A 253 -15.29 3.07 11.69
CA GLY A 253 -14.91 3.14 13.10
C GLY A 253 -13.49 2.66 13.40
N LYS A 254 -12.91 1.83 12.53
CA LYS A 254 -11.55 1.28 12.61
C LYS A 254 -10.49 2.12 11.87
N LEU A 255 -10.90 3.12 11.08
CA LEU A 255 -10.01 3.93 10.24
C LEU A 255 -9.65 5.26 10.91
N GLY A 256 -8.49 5.80 10.54
CA GLY A 256 -8.03 7.13 10.96
C GLY A 256 -7.72 7.26 12.45
N LYS A 257 -7.63 6.15 13.19
CA LYS A 257 -7.39 6.10 14.64
C LYS A 257 -6.12 5.35 15.00
#